data_AF-A0AAV9DCP9-F1
#
_entry.id   AF-A0AAV9DCP9-F1
#
_cell.length_a   1.000
_cell.length_b   1.000
_cell.length_c   1.000
_cell.angle_alpha   90.00
_cell.angle_beta   90.00
_cell.angle_gamma   90.00
#
_symmetry.space_group_name_H-M   'P 1'
#
loop_
_entity.id
_entity.type
_entity.pdbx_description
1 polymer ?
#
loop_
_entity_poly.entity_id
_entity_poly.type
_entity_poly.pdbx_seq_one_letter_code
_entity_poly.pdbx_strand_id
1 'polypeptide(L)'
;MVGEVPEELREMEEKGLSYAFFAPSKNKTSSMRGRGWEDAAKALGMDIEWLLDGGAKTMLRPRPLTRVFPDRKGRRMWFNTIVGMHGKEISSATMADGTEIPSQVVKRCEEIIEEESIQFKWEKGDVLFLDNLALLHGRRPSWPPRRVLVATCNLQVVVTILS
;
A
#
# COMPACT_ATOMS: atom_id res chain seq x y z
N MET A 1 2.40 9.03 -16.19
CA MET A 1 2.45 9.72 -14.87
C MET A 1 3.19 11.05 -14.87
N VAL A 2 4.54 11.12 -14.87
CA VAL A 2 5.26 12.42 -14.71
C VAL A 2 4.95 13.45 -15.83
N GLY A 3 4.55 12.98 -17.02
CA GLY A 3 4.20 13.87 -18.15
C GLY A 3 2.76 14.39 -18.17
N GLU A 4 1.86 13.88 -17.34
CA GLU A 4 0.41 14.15 -17.47
C GLU A 4 -0.14 15.06 -16.37
N VAL A 5 0.41 14.98 -15.15
CA VAL A 5 -0.03 15.79 -14.00
C VAL A 5 1.21 16.31 -13.24
N PRO A 6 2.07 17.11 -13.88
CA PRO A 6 3.43 17.35 -13.41
C PRO A 6 3.51 18.23 -12.15
N GLU A 7 2.57 19.15 -11.94
CA GLU A 7 2.67 20.10 -10.83
C GLU A 7 2.19 19.49 -9.51
N GLU A 8 1.04 18.82 -9.54
CA GLU A 8 0.51 18.12 -8.37
C GLU A 8 1.46 17.01 -7.90
N LEU A 9 2.10 16.29 -8.84
CA LEU A 9 3.09 15.27 -8.48
C LEU A 9 4.36 15.88 -7.85
N ARG A 10 4.76 17.08 -8.27
CA ARG A 10 5.90 17.79 -7.63
C ARG A 10 5.55 18.21 -6.22
N GLU A 11 4.37 18.80 -6.03
CA GLU A 11 3.89 19.18 -4.71
C GLU A 11 3.80 17.95 -3.79
N MET A 12 3.26 16.83 -4.29
CA MET A 12 3.18 15.58 -3.54
C MET A 12 4.56 15.00 -3.18
N GLU A 13 5.54 15.12 -4.07
CA GLU A 13 6.90 14.65 -3.81
C GLU A 13 7.63 15.55 -2.80
N GLU A 14 7.41 16.87 -2.86
CA GLU A 14 8.00 17.84 -1.92
C GLU A 14 7.39 17.70 -0.52
N LYS A 15 6.06 17.63 -0.42
CA LYS A 15 5.36 17.49 0.87
C LYS A 15 5.52 16.09 1.45
N GLY A 16 5.55 15.07 0.60
CA GLY A 16 5.42 13.68 0.99
C GLY A 16 4.02 13.32 1.48
N LEU A 17 3.89 12.09 1.94
CA LEU A 17 2.64 11.43 2.27
C LEU A 17 2.53 11.13 3.76
N SER A 18 1.30 11.05 4.23
CA SER A 18 0.93 10.54 5.55
C SER A 18 -0.07 9.41 5.39
N TYR A 19 0.17 8.33 6.13
CA TYR A 19 -0.72 7.18 6.21
C TYR A 19 -1.28 7.04 7.61
N ALA A 20 -2.59 6.93 7.74
CA ALA A 20 -3.23 6.63 9.02
C ALA A 20 -3.90 5.24 8.97
N PHE A 21 -3.89 4.56 10.11
CA PHE A 21 -4.64 3.32 10.33
C PHE A 21 -5.43 3.44 11.62
N PHE A 22 -6.70 3.02 11.58
CA PHE A 22 -7.60 3.07 12.72
C PHE A 22 -7.79 1.66 13.28
N ALA A 23 -7.45 1.48 14.55
CA ALA A 23 -7.67 0.27 15.32
C ALA A 23 -8.84 0.50 16.30
N PRO A 24 -9.94 -0.26 16.20
CA PRO A 24 -11.06 -0.12 17.13
C PRO A 24 -10.70 -0.63 18.54
N SER A 25 -11.35 -0.07 19.56
CA SER A 25 -11.11 -0.38 20.98
C SER A 25 -11.41 -1.83 21.39
N LYS A 26 -12.27 -2.51 20.64
CA LYS A 26 -12.68 -3.88 20.94
C LYS A 26 -11.84 -4.85 20.13
N ASN A 27 -11.20 -5.78 20.83
CA ASN A 27 -10.60 -7.02 20.31
C ASN A 27 -11.58 -7.75 19.35
N LYS A 28 -11.68 -7.30 18.10
CA LYS A 28 -12.23 -8.10 17.02
C LYS A 28 -11.11 -9.04 16.60
N THR A 29 -11.13 -10.26 17.12
CA THR A 29 -10.21 -11.36 16.79
C THR A 29 -10.27 -11.77 15.32
N SER A 30 -11.18 -11.19 14.52
CA SER A 30 -11.24 -11.31 13.06
C SER A 30 -10.42 -10.25 12.31
N SER A 31 -9.89 -9.24 13.02
CA SER A 31 -8.98 -8.23 12.47
C SER A 31 -7.55 -8.75 12.58
N MET A 32 -6.75 -8.53 11.54
CA MET A 32 -5.33 -8.90 11.45
C MET A 32 -4.43 -8.20 12.51
N ARG A 33 -5.01 -7.48 13.48
CA ARG A 33 -4.35 -6.54 14.40
C ARG A 33 -4.92 -6.65 15.82
N GLY A 34 -4.70 -7.81 16.47
CA GLY A 34 -4.84 -7.98 17.92
C GLY A 34 -3.60 -7.52 18.70
N ARG A 35 -3.45 -7.95 19.97
CA ARG A 35 -2.31 -7.65 20.86
C ARG A 35 -0.95 -7.67 20.13
N GLY A 36 -0.09 -6.67 20.38
CA GLY A 36 1.25 -6.53 19.79
C GLY A 36 1.38 -5.45 18.71
N TRP A 37 0.28 -4.79 18.31
CA TRP A 37 0.32 -3.73 17.31
C TRP A 37 1.04 -2.46 17.79
N GLU A 38 1.04 -2.18 19.11
CA GLU A 38 1.73 -1.01 19.69
C GLU A 38 3.25 -1.12 19.55
N ASP A 39 3.81 -2.30 19.84
CA ASP A 39 5.23 -2.57 19.70
C ASP A 39 5.64 -2.54 18.22
N ALA A 40 4.78 -3.08 17.34
CA ALA A 40 4.97 -2.95 15.90
C ALA A 40 4.91 -1.49 15.42
N ALA A 41 3.98 -0.69 15.94
CA ALA A 41 3.85 0.73 15.61
C ALA A 41 5.12 1.50 16.03
N LYS A 42 5.62 1.27 17.25
CA LYS A 42 6.89 1.85 17.72
C LYS A 42 8.07 1.42 16.86
N ALA A 43 8.18 0.12 16.56
CA ALA A 43 9.27 -0.41 15.74
C ALA A 43 9.27 0.14 14.30
N LEU A 44 8.08 0.50 13.78
CA LEU A 44 7.90 1.10 12.46
C LEU A 44 8.02 2.64 12.47
N GLY A 45 8.25 3.25 13.63
CA GLY A 45 8.31 4.70 13.80
C GLY A 45 6.97 5.38 13.52
N MET A 46 5.87 4.76 13.91
CA MET A 46 4.52 5.33 13.79
C MET A 46 4.17 6.15 15.02
N ASP A 47 3.58 7.31 14.80
CA ASP A 47 2.91 8.07 15.86
C ASP A 47 1.63 7.34 16.26
N ILE A 48 1.24 7.43 17.54
CA ILE A 48 0.02 6.81 18.07
C ILE A 48 -0.82 7.89 18.75
N GLU A 49 -2.08 8.01 18.32
CA GLU A 49 -3.10 8.86 18.92
C GLU A 49 -4.21 7.97 19.49
N TRP A 50 -4.47 8.07 20.80
CA TRP A 50 -5.53 7.33 21.47
C TRP A 50 -6.86 8.07 21.35
N LEU A 51 -7.90 7.36 20.93
CA LEU A 51 -9.25 7.89 20.74
C LEU A 51 -10.08 7.73 22.01
N LEU A 52 -11.06 8.61 22.20
CA LEU A 52 -11.93 8.64 23.39
C LEU A 52 -12.77 7.36 23.56
N ASP A 53 -13.07 6.65 22.47
CA ASP A 53 -13.81 5.38 22.47
C ASP A 53 -12.94 4.17 22.82
N GLY A 54 -11.66 4.41 23.17
CA GLY A 54 -10.63 3.43 23.47
C GLY A 54 -9.91 2.88 22.24
N GLY A 55 -10.21 3.40 21.04
CA GLY A 55 -9.50 3.04 19.81
C GLY A 55 -8.14 3.72 19.73
N ALA A 56 -7.39 3.39 18.69
CA ALA A 56 -6.13 4.05 18.39
C ALA A 56 -6.01 4.38 16.91
N LYS A 57 -5.42 5.52 16.62
CA LYS A 57 -5.02 5.94 15.28
C LYS A 57 -3.51 5.96 15.22
N THR A 58 -2.93 5.12 14.37
CA THR A 58 -1.49 5.15 14.10
C THR A 58 -1.21 5.93 12.83
N MET A 59 -0.21 6.80 12.84
CA MET A 59 0.17 7.62 11.70
C MET A 59 1.61 7.36 11.31
N LEU A 60 1.87 7.33 10.01
CA LEU A 60 3.18 7.11 9.42
C LEU A 60 3.49 8.24 8.44
N ARG A 61 4.37 9.15 8.84
CA ARG A 61 4.72 10.36 8.07
C ARG A 61 6.08 10.95 8.50
N PRO A 62 6.74 11.73 7.63
CA PRO A 62 6.47 11.82 6.19
C PRO A 62 6.97 10.57 5.46
N ARG A 63 6.29 10.18 4.38
CA ARG A 63 6.73 9.10 3.48
C ARG A 63 6.88 9.63 2.05
N PRO A 64 7.94 9.26 1.33
CA PRO A 64 8.14 9.79 -0.01
C PRO A 64 7.09 9.24 -0.97
N LEU A 65 6.74 10.02 -1.99
CA LEU A 65 5.80 9.61 -3.04
C LEU A 65 6.43 8.50 -3.91
N THR A 66 7.66 8.70 -4.33
CA THR A 66 8.43 7.72 -5.07
C THR A 66 9.70 7.32 -4.33
N ARG A 67 10.24 6.13 -4.64
CA ARG A 67 11.50 5.67 -4.04
C ARG A 67 12.51 5.32 -5.10
N VAL A 68 13.77 5.67 -4.85
CA VAL A 68 14.92 5.18 -5.60
C VAL A 68 15.62 4.14 -4.75
N PHE A 69 15.82 2.95 -5.31
CA PHE A 69 16.56 1.88 -4.65
C PHE A 69 17.97 1.77 -5.25
N PRO A 70 19.03 1.54 -4.45
CA PRO A 70 20.41 1.52 -4.92
C PRO A 70 20.64 0.59 -6.12
N ASP A 71 20.08 -0.63 -6.07
CA ASP A 71 20.25 -1.65 -7.12
C ASP A 71 19.41 -1.39 -8.38
N ARG A 72 18.76 -0.22 -8.49
CA ARG A 72 17.82 0.11 -9.56
C ARG A 72 18.28 1.22 -10.48
N LYS A 73 19.58 1.47 -10.54
CA LYS A 73 20.20 2.39 -11.51
C LYS A 73 19.53 3.77 -11.50
N GLY A 74 19.13 4.25 -10.32
CA GLY A 74 18.46 5.56 -10.18
C GLY A 74 17.00 5.62 -10.63
N ARG A 75 16.36 4.51 -11.04
CA ARG A 75 14.94 4.51 -11.41
C ARG A 75 14.06 4.82 -10.20
N ARG A 76 13.16 5.80 -10.35
CA ARG A 76 12.09 6.06 -9.41
C ARG A 76 11.00 5.01 -9.54
N MET A 77 10.64 4.40 -8.43
CA MET A 77 9.60 3.39 -8.32
C MET A 77 8.39 3.97 -7.59
N TRP A 78 7.20 3.63 -8.07
CA TRP A 78 5.94 3.91 -7.39
C TRP A 78 5.77 2.93 -6.22
N PHE A 79 6.39 3.26 -5.08
CA PHE A 79 6.44 2.40 -3.89
C PHE A 79 5.61 3.02 -2.77
N ASN A 80 4.30 3.11 -3.00
CA ASN A 80 3.34 3.74 -2.10
C ASN A 80 1.96 3.07 -2.24
N THR A 81 1.04 3.38 -1.32
CA THR A 81 -0.31 2.75 -1.26
C THR A 81 -1.46 3.75 -1.38
N ILE A 82 -1.24 4.92 -2.01
CA ILE A 82 -2.25 6.00 -2.10
C ILE A 82 -3.58 5.47 -2.64
N VAL A 83 -3.56 4.81 -3.81
CA VAL A 83 -4.76 4.26 -4.47
C VAL A 83 -5.54 3.30 -3.57
N GLY A 84 -4.83 2.47 -2.79
CA GLY A 84 -5.47 1.51 -1.90
C GLY A 84 -6.10 2.13 -0.65
N MET A 85 -5.63 3.32 -0.23
CA MET A 85 -5.93 3.91 1.08
C MET A 85 -6.66 5.26 1.00
N HIS A 86 -6.67 5.93 -0.16
CA HIS A 86 -7.37 7.20 -0.31
C HIS A 86 -8.87 7.03 -0.04
N GLY A 87 -9.40 7.92 0.81
CA GLY A 87 -10.83 7.95 1.15
C GLY A 87 -11.38 6.72 1.88
N LYS A 88 -10.56 5.81 2.44
CA LYS A 88 -11.08 4.67 3.23
C LYS A 88 -11.25 5.05 4.70
N GLU A 89 -12.28 4.48 5.33
CA GLU A 89 -12.65 4.76 6.72
C GLU A 89 -11.63 4.19 7.73
N ILE A 90 -11.15 2.97 7.51
CA ILE A 90 -10.27 2.25 8.44
C ILE A 90 -8.78 2.53 8.20
N SER A 91 -8.45 3.19 7.10
CA SER A 91 -7.08 3.52 6.70
C SER A 91 -7.08 4.68 5.71
N SER A 92 -6.32 5.74 5.92
CA SER A 92 -6.31 6.89 5.02
C SER A 92 -4.92 7.23 4.50
N ALA A 93 -4.88 7.87 3.33
CA ALA A 93 -3.68 8.48 2.74
C ALA A 93 -3.95 9.96 2.47
N THR A 94 -3.10 10.83 3.00
CA THR A 94 -3.14 12.29 2.82
C THR A 94 -1.73 12.80 2.47
N MET A 95 -1.58 14.09 2.18
CA MET A 95 -0.28 14.75 2.21
C MET A 95 0.27 14.74 3.65
N ALA A 96 1.59 14.85 3.81
CA ALA A 96 2.23 14.80 5.13
C ALA A 96 1.82 15.98 6.05
N ASP A 97 1.51 17.13 5.45
CA ASP A 97 0.99 18.32 6.14
C ASP A 97 -0.49 18.19 6.57
N GLY A 98 -1.15 17.09 6.19
CA GLY A 98 -2.56 16.83 6.50
C GLY A 98 -3.54 17.32 5.44
N THR A 99 -3.06 17.99 4.36
CA THR A 99 -3.91 18.33 3.23
C THR A 99 -4.34 17.10 2.43
N GLU A 100 -5.51 17.17 1.81
CA GLU A 100 -6.04 16.05 1.02
C GLU A 100 -5.26 15.84 -0.28
N ILE A 101 -5.11 14.57 -0.67
CA ILE A 101 -4.55 14.25 -1.98
C ILE A 101 -5.64 14.53 -3.03
N PRO A 102 -5.34 15.29 -4.10
CA PRO A 102 -6.33 15.62 -5.11
C PRO A 102 -6.93 14.35 -5.76
N SER A 103 -8.25 14.20 -5.69
CA SER A 103 -8.96 12.99 -6.13
C SER A 103 -8.72 12.64 -7.60
N GLN A 104 -8.52 13.64 -8.46
CA GLN A 104 -8.21 13.45 -9.88
C GLN A 104 -6.85 12.77 -10.09
N VAL A 105 -5.86 13.04 -9.23
CA VAL A 105 -4.55 12.40 -9.28
C VAL A 105 -4.70 10.92 -8.92
N VAL A 106 -5.44 10.63 -7.84
CA VAL A 106 -5.69 9.25 -7.39
C VAL A 106 -6.41 8.46 -8.47
N LYS A 107 -7.47 9.04 -9.06
CA LYS A 107 -8.20 8.43 -10.17
C LYS A 107 -7.31 8.15 -11.38
N ARG A 108 -6.44 9.10 -11.77
CA ARG A 108 -5.53 8.87 -12.89
C ARG A 108 -4.49 7.79 -12.56
N CYS A 109 -4.01 7.72 -11.33
CA CYS A 109 -3.14 6.61 -10.89
C CYS A 109 -3.86 5.26 -10.98
N GLU A 110 -5.13 5.19 -10.57
CA GLU A 110 -5.96 3.97 -10.73
C GLU A 110 -6.07 3.54 -12.18
N GLU A 111 -6.38 4.48 -13.09
CA GLU A 111 -6.46 4.21 -14.53
C GLU A 111 -5.14 3.68 -15.08
N ILE A 112 -4.01 4.32 -14.75
CA ILE A 112 -2.68 3.87 -15.20
C ILE A 112 -2.34 2.49 -14.64
N ILE A 113 -2.65 2.23 -13.36
CA ILE A 113 -2.41 0.90 -12.76
C ILE A 113 -3.22 -0.16 -13.53
N GLU A 114 -4.47 0.12 -13.89
CA GLU A 114 -5.30 -0.80 -14.65
C GLU A 114 -4.82 -0.99 -16.10
N GLU A 115 -4.46 0.11 -16.78
CA GLU A 115 -3.92 0.11 -18.16
C GLU A 115 -2.62 -0.70 -18.27
N GLU A 116 -1.72 -0.54 -17.29
CA GLU A 116 -0.40 -1.19 -17.27
C GLU A 116 -0.41 -2.57 -16.58
N SER A 117 -1.55 -2.99 -16.04
CA SER A 117 -1.67 -4.27 -15.33
C SER A 117 -1.74 -5.46 -16.29
N ILE A 118 -0.92 -6.47 -16.01
CA ILE A 118 -1.00 -7.76 -16.71
C ILE A 118 -1.89 -8.71 -15.91
N GLN A 119 -2.98 -9.17 -16.52
CA GLN A 119 -3.83 -10.20 -15.93
C GLN A 119 -3.24 -11.59 -16.19
N PHE A 120 -2.47 -12.09 -15.22
CA PHE A 120 -1.92 -13.44 -15.27
C PHE A 120 -3.02 -14.49 -15.01
N LYS A 121 -3.34 -15.29 -16.02
CA LYS A 121 -4.28 -16.41 -15.89
C LYS A 121 -3.55 -17.60 -15.28
N TRP A 122 -3.85 -17.85 -14.01
CA TRP A 122 -3.25 -18.94 -13.24
C TRP A 122 -3.67 -20.32 -13.72
N GLU A 123 -2.71 -21.24 -13.80
CA GLU A 123 -2.89 -22.68 -13.95
C GLU A 123 -2.23 -23.44 -12.79
N LYS A 124 -2.79 -24.59 -12.44
CA LYS A 124 -2.28 -25.41 -11.33
C LYS A 124 -0.82 -25.77 -11.57
N GLY A 125 0.02 -25.46 -10.57
CA GLY A 125 1.47 -25.71 -10.64
C GLY A 125 2.28 -24.50 -11.08
N ASP A 126 1.65 -23.42 -11.54
CA ASP A 126 2.34 -22.17 -11.85
C ASP A 126 3.07 -21.62 -10.62
N VAL A 127 4.24 -21.05 -10.89
CA VAL A 127 5.04 -20.30 -9.92
C VAL A 127 5.42 -18.96 -10.54
N LEU A 128 4.99 -17.88 -9.89
CA LEU A 128 5.30 -16.52 -10.29
C LEU A 128 6.31 -15.92 -9.31
N PHE A 129 7.41 -15.42 -9.86
CA PHE A 129 8.39 -14.64 -9.12
C PHE A 129 8.16 -13.16 -9.39
N LEU A 130 7.89 -12.41 -8.32
CA LEU A 130 7.66 -10.98 -8.37
C LEU A 130 8.81 -10.25 -7.69
N ASP A 131 9.25 -9.22 -8.36
CA ASP A 131 10.17 -8.23 -7.82
C ASP A 131 9.38 -7.16 -7.06
N ASN A 132 9.34 -7.27 -5.73
CA ASN A 132 8.48 -6.44 -4.90
C ASN A 132 8.89 -4.96 -4.88
N LEU A 133 10.09 -4.62 -5.34
CA LEU A 133 10.54 -3.23 -5.43
C LEU A 133 10.10 -2.53 -6.71
N ALA A 134 9.74 -3.30 -7.74
CA ALA A 134 9.40 -2.79 -9.07
C ALA A 134 7.94 -3.02 -9.47
N LEU A 135 7.25 -3.95 -8.82
CA LEU A 135 5.90 -4.36 -9.19
C LEU A 135 4.90 -4.12 -8.07
N LEU A 136 3.75 -3.57 -8.43
CA LEU A 136 2.52 -3.65 -7.66
C LEU A 136 1.84 -4.98 -8.01
N HIS A 137 1.15 -5.58 -7.04
CA HIS A 137 0.33 -6.76 -7.30
C HIS A 137 -1.03 -6.61 -6.62
N GLY A 138 -2.05 -7.14 -7.27
CA GLY A 138 -3.43 -7.09 -6.81
C GLY A 138 -4.17 -8.38 -7.14
N ARG A 139 -5.46 -8.42 -6.81
CA ARG A 139 -6.28 -9.62 -7.01
C ARG A 139 -7.65 -9.25 -7.54
N ARG A 140 -8.06 -9.87 -8.65
CA ARG A 140 -9.45 -9.85 -9.13
C ARG A 140 -10.36 -10.73 -8.27
N PRO A 141 -11.65 -10.36 -8.12
CA PRO A 141 -12.66 -11.27 -7.60
C PRO A 141 -12.65 -12.62 -8.34
N SER A 142 -12.94 -13.70 -7.63
CA SER A 142 -12.91 -15.06 -8.18
C SER A 142 -13.86 -15.96 -7.40
N TRP A 143 -14.45 -16.94 -8.07
CA TRP A 143 -15.28 -17.96 -7.42
C TRP A 143 -14.40 -19.02 -6.74
N PRO A 144 -14.84 -19.58 -5.59
CA PRO A 144 -14.17 -20.74 -4.99
C PRO A 144 -14.42 -22.02 -5.82
N PRO A 145 -13.53 -23.04 -5.74
CA PRO A 145 -12.29 -23.05 -4.96
C PRO A 145 -11.17 -22.28 -5.67
N ARG A 146 -10.35 -21.56 -4.88
CA ARG A 146 -9.11 -20.93 -5.35
C ARG A 146 -8.09 -20.94 -4.22
N ARG A 147 -6.93 -21.57 -4.44
CA ARG A 147 -5.86 -21.63 -3.43
C ARG A 147 -4.52 -21.20 -3.99
N VAL A 148 -4.05 -20.04 -3.51
CA VAL A 148 -2.73 -19.48 -3.83
C VAL A 148 -1.87 -19.48 -2.57
N LEU A 149 -0.66 -20.02 -2.65
CA LEU A 149 0.38 -19.93 -1.63
C LEU A 149 1.35 -18.79 -1.95
N VAL A 150 1.91 -18.20 -0.91
CA VAL A 150 2.86 -17.08 -1.02
C VAL A 150 4.05 -17.34 -0.11
N ALA A 151 5.24 -17.05 -0.61
CA ALA A 151 6.47 -16.94 0.17
C ALA A 151 7.13 -15.59 -0.11
N THR A 152 7.77 -15.02 0.92
CA THR A 152 8.49 -13.74 0.83
C THR A 152 9.94 -13.97 1.19
N CYS A 153 10.86 -13.41 0.42
CA CYS A 153 12.29 -13.55 0.63
C CYS A 153 12.97 -12.21 0.39
N ASN A 154 13.54 -11.58 1.42
CA ASN A 154 14.38 -10.36 1.38
C ASN A 154 14.24 -9.47 0.12
N LEU A 155 13.02 -9.10 -0.33
CA LEU A 155 12.64 -8.26 -1.51
C LEU A 155 11.96 -8.96 -2.73
N GLN A 156 11.83 -10.29 -2.76
CA GLN A 156 11.05 -11.05 -3.76
C GLN A 156 9.82 -11.69 -3.14
N VAL A 157 8.76 -11.83 -3.94
CA VAL A 157 7.55 -12.57 -3.59
C VAL A 157 7.41 -13.73 -4.57
N VAL A 158 7.31 -14.94 -4.03
CA VAL A 158 7.03 -16.16 -4.80
C VAL A 158 5.57 -16.53 -4.57
N VAL A 159 4.81 -16.66 -5.63
CA VAL A 159 3.38 -16.98 -5.58
C VAL A 159 3.13 -18.26 -6.38
N THR A 160 2.39 -19.21 -5.83
CA THR A 160 2.03 -20.45 -6.54
C THR A 160 0.57 -20.83 -6.32
N ILE A 161 -0.09 -21.42 -7.32
CA ILE A 161 -1.48 -21.88 -7.21
C ILE A 161 -1.55 -23.42 -7.17
N LEU A 162 -2.33 -23.95 -6.24
CA LEU A 162 -2.47 -25.39 -6.03
C LEU A 162 -3.77 -25.96 -6.64
N SER A 163 -4.79 -25.12 -6.82
CA SER A 163 -6.13 -25.47 -7.32
C SER A 163 -6.96 -24.23 -7.59
#